data_AF-A0A2M7SU95-F1
#
_entry.id   AF-A0A2M7SU95-F1
#
_cell.length_a   1.000
_cell.length_b   1.000
_cell.length_c   1.000
_cell.angle_alpha   90.00
_cell.angle_beta   90.00
_cell.angle_gamma   90.00
#
_symmetry.space_group_name_H-M   'P 1'
#
loop_
_entity.id
_entity.type
_entity.pdbx_description
1 polymer ?
#
loop_
_entity_poly.entity_id
_entity_poly.type
_entity_poly.pdbx_seq_one_letter_code
_entity_poly.pdbx_strand_id
1 'polypeptide(L)'
;MLKRIAQELRRHAPFTALGALTGIIIMVIIVLGNVPPQISQTAFYTLHPLHVVLSALVTTAMYVRYRKAKIWAVILIGWTGSVGIATLSDAIIPYLSGVLLHVPMELEVPFIEISKMPVIGIETWIVVNGAALLGIGLGYWKQTTKIPHSGHVLVSTWASLFYLTSFGTADWIHLLPFVFLFLFLAVWIPCCTSDIVYPLLFVKEEMRASLPDNDY
;
A
#
# COMPACT_ATOMS: atom_id res chain seq x y z
N MET A 1 -15.40 -17.11 5.84
CA MET A 1 -14.46 -16.12 5.26
C MET A 1 -14.96 -14.69 5.37
N LEU A 2 -16.10 -14.30 4.79
CA LEU A 2 -16.63 -12.92 4.85
C LEU A 2 -16.71 -12.33 6.26
N LYS A 3 -17.20 -13.10 7.24
CA LYS A 3 -17.28 -12.68 8.65
C LYS A 3 -15.91 -12.31 9.24
N ARG A 4 -14.87 -13.06 8.87
CA ARG A 4 -13.49 -12.83 9.30
C ARG A 4 -12.92 -11.58 8.62
N ILE A 5 -13.15 -11.41 7.31
CA ILE A 5 -12.75 -10.22 6.57
C ILE A 5 -13.36 -8.97 7.21
N ALA A 6 -14.65 -9.00 7.52
CA ALA A 6 -15.33 -7.88 8.17
C ALA A 6 -14.78 -7.58 9.57
N GLN A 7 -14.46 -8.61 10.37
CA GLN A 7 -13.83 -8.43 11.68
C GLN A 7 -12.45 -7.80 11.58
N GLU A 8 -11.63 -8.27 10.64
CA GLU A 8 -10.29 -7.74 10.39
C GLU A 8 -10.34 -6.30 9.89
N LEU A 9 -11.17 -6.01 8.88
CA LEU A 9 -11.38 -4.64 8.41
C LEU A 9 -11.82 -3.72 9.57
N ARG A 10 -12.73 -4.17 10.44
CA ARG A 10 -13.17 -3.39 11.60
C ARG A 10 -12.04 -3.13 12.60
N ARG A 11 -11.15 -4.10 12.82
CA ARG A 11 -9.99 -3.95 13.72
C ARG A 11 -8.94 -3.00 13.17
N HIS A 12 -8.82 -2.92 11.84
CA HIS A 12 -7.85 -2.07 11.15
C HIS A 12 -8.34 -0.64 10.90
N ALA A 13 -9.65 -0.44 10.82
CA ALA A 13 -10.28 0.87 10.66
C ALA A 13 -9.72 1.98 11.57
N PRO A 14 -9.54 1.82 12.90
CA PRO A 14 -9.00 2.90 13.73
C PRO A 14 -7.56 3.28 13.36
N PHE A 15 -6.73 2.31 12.98
CA PHE A 15 -5.35 2.58 12.55
C PHE A 15 -5.32 3.28 11.20
N THR A 16 -6.17 2.86 10.26
CA THR A 16 -6.30 3.54 8.96
C THR A 16 -6.85 4.95 9.12
N ALA A 17 -7.81 5.18 10.02
CA ALA A 17 -8.33 6.51 10.32
C ALA A 17 -7.26 7.42 10.92
N LEU A 18 -6.41 6.91 11.81
CA LEU A 18 -5.25 7.65 12.32
C LEU A 18 -4.25 7.97 11.22
N GLY A 19 -3.97 7.01 10.34
CA GLY A 19 -3.14 7.22 9.14
C GLY A 19 -3.70 8.36 8.27
N ALA A 20 -4.98 8.31 7.95
CA ALA A 20 -5.66 9.32 7.14
C ALA A 20 -5.66 10.69 7.83
N LEU A 21 -5.89 10.73 9.16
CA LEU A 21 -5.85 11.97 9.94
C LEU A 21 -4.45 12.61 9.91
N THR A 22 -3.39 11.82 10.14
CA THR A 22 -2.02 12.34 10.02
C THR A 22 -1.71 12.78 8.59
N GLY A 23 -2.24 12.08 7.59
CA GLY A 23 -2.13 12.49 6.19
C GLY A 23 -2.78 13.85 5.91
N ILE A 24 -3.97 14.10 6.46
CA ILE A 24 -4.64 15.41 6.38
C ILE A 24 -3.81 16.50 7.04
N ILE A 25 -3.23 16.24 8.22
CA ILE A 25 -2.35 17.20 8.89
C ILE A 25 -1.14 17.53 8.01
N ILE A 26 -0.52 16.52 7.40
CA ILE A 26 0.60 16.71 6.45
C ILE A 26 0.15 17.52 5.22
N MET A 27 -1.02 17.22 4.65
CA MET A 27 -1.55 17.97 3.51
C MET A 27 -1.75 19.46 3.85
N VAL A 28 -2.31 19.75 5.02
CA VAL A 28 -2.46 21.15 5.49
C VAL A 28 -1.12 21.85 5.60
N ILE A 29 -0.09 21.17 6.13
CA ILE A 29 1.28 21.71 6.21
C ILE A 29 1.84 21.96 4.80
N ILE A 30 1.65 21.03 3.86
CA ILE A 30 2.09 21.18 2.46
C ILE A 30 1.47 22.43 1.82
N VAL A 31 0.16 22.60 1.98
CA VAL A 31 -0.59 23.71 1.36
C VAL A 31 -0.23 25.04 2.02
N LEU A 32 -0.28 25.14 3.34
CA LEU A 32 0.03 26.39 4.05
C LEU A 32 1.51 26.78 3.93
N GLY A 33 2.39 25.78 3.84
CA GLY A 33 3.82 25.97 3.64
C GLY A 33 4.23 26.24 2.19
N ASN A 34 3.29 26.22 1.23
CA ASN A 34 3.57 26.30 -0.22
C ASN A 34 4.69 25.33 -0.65
N VAL A 35 4.64 24.10 -0.14
CA VAL A 35 5.66 23.09 -0.38
C VAL A 35 5.63 22.68 -1.86
N PRO A 36 6.78 22.72 -2.58
CA PRO A 36 6.84 22.36 -3.98
C PRO A 36 6.39 20.91 -4.26
N PRO A 37 5.67 20.63 -5.37
CA PRO A 37 5.22 19.28 -5.73
C PRO A 37 6.35 18.25 -5.81
N GLN A 38 7.59 18.67 -6.14
CA GLN A 38 8.76 17.80 -6.22
C GLN A 38 9.12 17.13 -4.89
N ILE A 39 8.80 17.77 -3.75
CA ILE A 39 8.99 17.19 -2.43
C ILE A 39 7.96 16.08 -2.20
N SER A 40 6.70 16.31 -2.58
CA SER A 40 5.66 15.27 -2.56
C SER A 40 6.05 14.10 -3.47
N GLN A 41 6.53 14.38 -4.68
CA GLN A 41 6.98 13.37 -5.62
C GLN A 41 8.13 12.52 -5.04
N THR A 42 9.11 13.17 -4.41
CA THR A 42 10.23 12.49 -3.74
C THR A 42 9.75 11.60 -2.59
N ALA A 43 8.81 12.10 -1.79
CA ALA A 43 8.22 11.35 -0.69
C ALA A 43 7.41 10.14 -1.20
N PHE A 44 6.62 10.31 -2.26
CA PHE A 44 5.89 9.23 -2.92
C PHE A 44 6.84 8.13 -3.42
N TYR A 45 7.86 8.50 -4.20
CA TYR A 45 8.82 7.54 -4.74
C TYR A 45 9.71 6.89 -3.67
N THR A 46 9.73 7.41 -2.44
CA THR A 46 10.41 6.75 -1.31
C THR A 46 9.47 5.81 -0.56
N LEU A 47 8.26 6.27 -0.26
CA LEU A 47 7.30 5.53 0.56
C LEU A 47 6.62 4.39 -0.20
N HIS A 48 6.34 4.56 -1.50
CA HIS A 48 5.70 3.52 -2.30
C HIS A 48 6.58 2.25 -2.43
N PRO A 49 7.87 2.31 -2.80
CA PRO A 49 8.72 1.12 -2.77
C PRO A 49 8.85 0.51 -1.37
N LEU A 50 8.91 1.32 -0.31
CA LEU A 50 8.92 0.82 1.07
C LEU A 50 7.64 0.04 1.39
N HIS A 51 6.48 0.57 1.02
CA HIS A 51 5.20 -0.12 1.14
C HIS A 51 5.21 -1.45 0.37
N VAL A 52 5.72 -1.47 -0.86
CA VAL A 52 5.83 -2.68 -1.68
C VAL A 52 6.73 -3.73 -1.01
N VAL A 53 7.88 -3.36 -0.43
CA VAL A 53 8.72 -4.29 0.35
C VAL A 53 7.94 -4.91 1.51
N LEU A 54 7.26 -4.08 2.31
CA LEU A 54 6.52 -4.54 3.49
C LEU A 54 5.36 -5.45 3.10
N SER A 55 4.61 -5.08 2.08
CA SER A 55 3.48 -5.86 1.57
C SER A 55 3.93 -7.21 0.99
N ALA A 56 5.02 -7.21 0.21
CA ALA A 56 5.59 -8.44 -0.37
C ALA A 56 6.10 -9.40 0.71
N LEU A 57 6.73 -8.86 1.76
CA LEU A 57 7.22 -9.63 2.90
C LEU A 57 6.08 -10.30 3.65
N VAL A 58 5.05 -9.56 4.05
CA VAL A 58 3.91 -10.10 4.80
C VAL A 58 3.14 -11.13 3.96
N THR A 59 2.82 -10.79 2.71
CA THR A 59 2.13 -11.69 1.76
C THR A 59 2.88 -13.01 1.60
N THR A 60 4.20 -12.92 1.40
CA THR A 60 5.07 -14.10 1.22
C THR A 60 5.21 -14.91 2.50
N ALA A 61 5.49 -14.26 3.63
CA ALA A 61 5.65 -14.93 4.92
C ALA A 61 4.38 -15.69 5.31
N MET A 62 3.21 -15.07 5.11
CA MET A 62 1.91 -15.70 5.32
C MET A 62 1.73 -16.92 4.42
N TYR A 63 1.96 -16.79 3.12
CA TYR A 63 1.79 -17.90 2.19
C TYR A 63 2.74 -19.09 2.48
N VAL A 64 4.00 -18.83 2.78
CA VAL A 64 5.02 -19.88 3.04
C VAL A 64 4.84 -20.53 4.42
N ARG A 65 4.38 -19.77 5.42
CA ARG A 65 4.10 -20.31 6.77
C ARG A 65 3.08 -21.45 6.75
N TYR A 66 2.11 -21.39 5.83
CA TYR A 66 1.04 -22.39 5.71
C TYR A 66 1.18 -23.31 4.49
N ARG A 67 2.30 -23.27 3.76
CA ARG A 67 2.51 -24.18 2.63
C ARG A 67 4.00 -24.40 2.38
N LYS A 68 4.40 -25.67 2.19
CA LYS A 68 5.64 -25.99 1.46
C LYS A 68 5.45 -25.64 -0.02
N ALA A 69 5.53 -24.35 -0.34
CA ALA A 69 5.21 -23.81 -1.65
C ALA A 69 6.40 -23.93 -2.61
N LYS A 70 6.11 -24.21 -3.89
CA LYS A 70 7.10 -24.10 -4.96
C LYS A 70 7.55 -22.64 -5.09
N ILE A 71 8.84 -22.40 -5.30
CA ILE A 71 9.45 -21.06 -5.35
C ILE A 71 8.72 -20.15 -6.37
N TRP A 72 8.36 -20.67 -7.54
CA TRP A 72 7.64 -19.87 -8.55
C TRP A 72 6.28 -19.36 -8.04
N ALA A 73 5.57 -20.14 -7.23
CA ALA A 73 4.28 -19.74 -6.67
C ALA A 73 4.47 -18.70 -5.57
N VAL A 74 5.56 -18.77 -4.82
CA VAL A 74 5.94 -17.75 -3.84
C VAL A 74 6.20 -16.42 -4.51
N ILE A 75 7.00 -16.42 -5.59
CA ILE A 75 7.30 -15.21 -6.36
C ILE A 75 6.01 -14.62 -6.93
N LEU A 76 5.17 -15.44 -7.57
CA LEU A 76 3.93 -14.99 -8.18
C LEU A 76 3.01 -14.34 -7.15
N ILE A 77 2.72 -15.03 -6.05
CA ILE A 77 1.78 -14.55 -5.02
C ILE A 77 2.34 -13.34 -4.29
N GLY A 78 3.62 -13.36 -3.92
CA GLY A 78 4.25 -12.23 -3.24
C GLY A 78 4.32 -10.98 -4.13
N TRP A 79 4.59 -11.13 -5.43
CA TRP A 79 4.66 -10.00 -6.37
C TRP A 79 3.28 -9.42 -6.65
N THR A 80 2.30 -10.28 -6.99
CA THR A 80 0.93 -9.83 -7.30
C THR A 80 0.22 -9.25 -6.07
N GLY A 81 0.39 -9.85 -4.89
CA GLY A 81 -0.19 -9.35 -3.64
C GLY A 81 0.46 -8.08 -3.10
N SER A 82 1.64 -7.70 -3.61
CA SER A 82 2.32 -6.45 -3.25
C SER A 82 2.18 -5.39 -4.33
N VAL A 83 2.79 -5.58 -5.49
CA VAL A 83 2.81 -4.60 -6.59
C VAL A 83 1.39 -4.30 -7.05
N GLY A 84 0.55 -5.32 -7.24
CA GLY A 84 -0.83 -5.11 -7.68
C GLY A 84 -1.65 -4.30 -6.67
N ILE A 85 -1.46 -4.57 -5.39
CA ILE A 85 -2.22 -3.96 -4.30
C ILE A 85 -1.72 -2.55 -4.00
N ALA A 86 -0.40 -2.35 -3.92
CA ALA A 86 0.22 -1.05 -3.76
C ALA A 86 -0.10 -0.12 -4.94
N THR A 87 -0.17 -0.65 -6.17
CA THR A 87 -0.62 0.14 -7.33
C THR A 87 -2.08 0.54 -7.19
N LEU A 88 -2.94 -0.37 -6.72
CA LEU A 88 -4.34 -0.08 -6.51
C LEU A 88 -4.55 0.98 -5.41
N SER A 89 -3.88 0.82 -4.27
CA SER A 89 -4.00 1.71 -3.11
C SER A 89 -3.34 3.06 -3.33
N ASP A 90 -2.10 3.08 -3.80
CA ASP A 90 -1.26 4.28 -3.74
C ASP A 90 -1.34 5.12 -5.02
N ALA A 91 -1.83 4.56 -6.13
CA ALA A 91 -1.92 5.25 -7.42
C ALA A 91 -3.33 5.26 -8.01
N ILE A 92 -3.95 4.10 -8.22
CA ILE A 92 -5.25 4.02 -8.93
C ILE A 92 -6.36 4.69 -8.13
N ILE A 93 -6.57 4.34 -6.85
CA ILE A 93 -7.64 4.96 -6.05
C ILE A 93 -7.41 6.47 -5.87
N PRO A 94 -6.19 6.96 -5.55
CA PRO A 94 -5.88 8.38 -5.54
C PRO A 94 -6.17 9.09 -6.86
N TYR A 95 -5.73 8.54 -8.00
CA TYR A 95 -6.04 9.07 -9.32
C TYR A 95 -7.55 9.17 -9.56
N LEU A 96 -8.29 8.08 -9.34
CA LEU A 96 -9.74 8.06 -9.50
C LEU A 96 -10.45 9.04 -8.57
N SER A 97 -9.92 9.23 -7.35
CA SER A 97 -10.46 10.22 -6.42
C SER A 97 -10.29 11.65 -6.93
N GLY A 98 -9.12 11.98 -7.50
CA GLY A 98 -8.89 13.28 -8.10
C GLY A 98 -9.81 13.52 -9.30
N VAL A 99 -9.96 12.52 -10.18
CA VAL A 99 -10.91 12.58 -11.31
C VAL A 99 -12.35 12.81 -10.82
N LEU A 100 -12.79 12.09 -9.78
CA LEU A 100 -14.14 12.25 -9.21
C LEU A 100 -14.35 13.63 -8.58
N LEU A 101 -13.30 14.23 -8.01
CA LEU A 101 -13.31 15.57 -7.44
C LEU A 101 -13.03 16.68 -8.46
N HIS A 102 -12.96 16.34 -9.76
CA HIS A 102 -12.63 17.27 -10.85
C HIS A 102 -11.25 17.95 -10.69
N VAL A 103 -10.31 17.27 -10.04
CA VAL A 103 -8.92 17.68 -9.92
C VAL A 103 -8.15 17.20 -11.15
N PRO A 104 -7.43 18.08 -11.87
CA PRO A 104 -6.48 17.67 -12.89
C PRO A 104 -5.40 16.76 -12.27
N MET A 105 -5.36 15.51 -12.74
CA MET A 105 -4.47 14.46 -12.25
C MET A 105 -3.74 13.81 -13.42
N GLU A 106 -2.46 13.52 -13.23
CA GLU A 106 -1.69 12.62 -14.11
C GLU A 106 -1.68 11.20 -13.53
N LEU A 107 -1.97 10.20 -14.38
CA LEU A 107 -1.92 8.80 -13.96
C LEU A 107 -0.49 8.29 -14.07
N GLU A 108 0.15 8.17 -12.91
CA GLU A 108 1.46 7.56 -12.75
C GLU A 108 1.30 6.13 -12.23
N VAL A 109 1.92 5.17 -12.92
CA VAL A 109 1.82 3.73 -12.61
C VAL A 109 3.20 3.18 -12.26
N PRO A 110 3.59 3.16 -10.97
CA PRO A 110 4.99 3.02 -10.56
C PRO A 110 5.70 1.75 -11.03
N PHE A 111 4.96 0.65 -11.26
CA PHE A 111 5.56 -0.63 -11.62
C PHE A 111 5.93 -0.78 -13.10
N ILE A 112 5.51 0.15 -13.96
CA ILE A 112 5.89 0.23 -15.39
C ILE A 112 6.54 1.58 -15.73
N GLU A 113 6.63 2.49 -14.77
CA GLU A 113 7.12 3.84 -14.98
C GLU A 113 8.63 3.84 -15.27
N ILE A 114 9.01 4.44 -16.40
CA ILE A 114 10.40 4.48 -16.90
C ILE A 114 11.10 5.75 -16.41
N SER A 115 10.35 6.73 -15.90
CA SER A 115 10.91 7.92 -15.27
C SER A 115 11.86 7.56 -14.13
N LYS A 116 12.97 8.30 -14.06
CA LYS A 116 13.99 8.12 -13.03
C LYS A 116 13.51 8.70 -11.71
N MET A 117 13.67 7.93 -10.63
CA MET A 117 13.39 8.42 -9.29
C MET A 117 14.27 9.63 -8.96
N PRO A 118 13.71 10.70 -8.37
CA PRO A 118 14.44 11.96 -8.14
C PRO A 118 15.72 11.81 -7.31
N VAL A 119 15.75 10.86 -6.37
CA VAL A 119 16.85 10.70 -5.40
C VAL A 119 17.97 9.80 -5.91
N ILE A 120 17.61 8.67 -6.53
CA ILE A 120 18.56 7.60 -6.87
C ILE A 120 18.91 7.54 -8.35
N GLY A 121 18.15 8.23 -9.21
CA GLY A 121 18.41 8.28 -10.66
C GLY A 121 18.18 6.97 -11.40
N ILE A 122 17.58 5.96 -10.76
CA ILE A 122 17.20 4.67 -11.32
C ILE A 122 15.74 4.74 -11.78
N GLU A 123 15.42 4.04 -12.87
CA GLU A 123 14.05 3.92 -13.38
C GLU A 123 13.10 3.34 -12.32
N THR A 124 11.93 3.97 -12.17
CA THR A 124 10.99 3.66 -11.08
C THR A 124 10.54 2.20 -11.11
N TRP A 125 10.23 1.64 -12.29
CA TRP A 125 9.80 0.25 -12.41
C TRP A 125 10.85 -0.73 -11.88
N ILE A 126 12.15 -0.47 -12.08
CA ILE A 126 13.24 -1.32 -11.57
C ILE A 126 13.22 -1.32 -10.05
N VAL A 127 13.03 -0.15 -9.46
CA VAL A 127 13.04 0.03 -7.99
C VAL A 127 11.82 -0.65 -7.38
N VAL A 128 10.63 -0.47 -7.96
CA VAL A 128 9.39 -1.08 -7.46
C VAL A 128 9.43 -2.61 -7.58
N ASN A 129 9.83 -3.15 -8.74
CA ASN A 129 9.94 -4.59 -8.92
C ASN A 129 11.08 -5.20 -8.08
N GLY A 130 12.20 -4.49 -7.95
CA GLY A 130 13.30 -4.88 -7.08
C GLY A 130 12.90 -4.89 -5.60
N ALA A 131 12.13 -3.88 -5.16
CA ALA A 131 11.53 -3.82 -3.83
C ALA A 131 10.60 -5.02 -3.56
N ALA A 132 9.76 -5.38 -4.54
CA ALA A 132 8.90 -6.56 -4.43
C ALA A 132 9.72 -7.85 -4.27
N LEU A 133 10.74 -8.06 -5.10
CA LEU A 133 11.63 -9.23 -4.99
C LEU A 133 12.39 -9.27 -3.67
N LEU A 134 12.85 -8.12 -3.16
CA LEU A 134 13.50 -8.01 -1.86
C LEU A 134 12.53 -8.42 -0.74
N GLY A 135 11.30 -7.90 -0.74
CA GLY A 135 10.28 -8.27 0.23
C GLY A 135 9.93 -9.76 0.17
N ILE A 136 9.79 -10.34 -1.03
CA ILE A 136 9.57 -11.78 -1.24
C ILE A 136 10.73 -12.58 -0.64
N GLY A 137 11.97 -12.21 -0.93
CA GLY A 137 13.16 -12.88 -0.41
C GLY A 137 13.22 -12.86 1.12
N LEU A 138 12.95 -11.70 1.72
CA LEU A 138 12.89 -11.54 3.18
C LEU A 138 11.78 -12.39 3.80
N GLY A 139 10.57 -12.37 3.22
CA GLY A 139 9.43 -13.14 3.72
C GLY A 139 9.63 -14.66 3.58
N TYR A 140 10.34 -15.10 2.53
CA TYR A 140 10.69 -16.50 2.32
C TYR A 140 11.75 -16.99 3.32
N TRP A 141 12.79 -16.17 3.57
CA TRP A 141 13.87 -16.54 4.50
C TRP A 141 13.42 -16.46 5.97
N LYS A 142 12.76 -15.36 6.34
CA LYS A 142 12.32 -15.12 7.71
C LYS A 142 10.82 -14.86 7.69
N GLN A 143 10.04 -15.88 8.06
CA GLN A 143 8.57 -15.87 8.11
C GLN A 143 8.02 -14.99 9.26
N THR A 144 8.57 -13.79 9.41
CA THR A 144 8.14 -12.82 10.43
C THR A 144 6.85 -12.18 9.94
N THR A 145 5.72 -12.70 10.41
CA THR A 145 4.40 -12.10 10.13
C THR A 145 4.09 -10.93 11.06
N LYS A 146 4.89 -10.75 12.13
CA LYS A 146 4.75 -9.69 13.14
C LYS A 146 5.46 -8.39 12.73
N ILE A 147 5.31 -7.96 11.49
CA ILE A 147 5.61 -6.57 11.13
C ILE A 147 4.47 -5.71 11.68
N PRO A 148 4.72 -4.50 12.22
CA PRO A 148 3.64 -3.63 12.64
C PRO A 148 2.73 -3.35 11.45
N HIS A 149 1.58 -4.02 11.38
CA HIS A 149 0.61 -3.81 10.32
C HIS A 149 0.15 -2.34 10.30
N SER A 150 0.09 -1.70 11.47
CA SER A 150 -0.11 -0.24 11.60
C SER A 150 0.94 0.59 10.86
N GLY A 151 2.21 0.14 10.81
CA GLY A 151 3.29 0.79 10.07
C GLY A 151 3.09 0.67 8.56
N HIS A 152 2.74 -0.53 8.07
CA HIS A 152 2.40 -0.74 6.66
C HIS A 152 1.25 0.19 6.22
N VAL A 153 0.13 0.17 6.96
CA VAL A 153 -1.06 1.00 6.67
C VAL A 153 -0.70 2.49 6.64
N LEU A 154 0.12 2.96 7.58
CA LEU A 154 0.55 4.35 7.63
C LEU A 154 1.42 4.73 6.41
N VAL A 155 2.38 3.89 6.04
CA VAL A 155 3.23 4.13 4.86
C VAL A 155 2.39 4.21 3.58
N SER A 156 1.42 3.30 3.38
CA SER A 156 0.52 3.35 2.22
C SER A 156 -0.38 4.59 2.24
N THR A 157 -0.86 5.01 3.42
CA THR A 157 -1.69 6.21 3.54
C THR A 157 -0.91 7.46 3.15
N TRP A 158 0.34 7.55 3.59
CA TRP A 158 1.22 8.66 3.23
C TRP A 158 1.64 8.60 1.76
N ALA A 159 1.91 7.42 1.21
CA ALA A 159 2.16 7.25 -0.22
C ALA A 159 0.97 7.76 -1.04
N SER A 160 -0.26 7.34 -0.69
CA SER A 160 -1.50 7.79 -1.34
C SER A 160 -1.68 9.32 -1.25
N LEU A 161 -1.37 9.92 -0.10
CA LEU A 161 -1.38 11.37 0.08
C LEU A 161 -0.38 12.05 -0.87
N PHE A 162 0.88 11.60 -0.86
CA PHE A 162 1.92 12.23 -1.66
C PHE A 162 1.70 12.01 -3.16
N TYR A 163 1.00 10.95 -3.56
CA TYR A 163 0.51 10.80 -4.93
C TYR A 163 -0.44 11.93 -5.31
N LEU A 164 -1.46 12.21 -4.47
CA LEU A 164 -2.40 13.31 -4.70
C LEU A 164 -1.68 14.66 -4.83
N THR A 165 -0.75 14.97 -3.91
CA THR A 165 -0.07 16.28 -3.90
C THR A 165 1.10 16.38 -4.89
N SER A 166 1.56 15.25 -5.45
CA SER A 166 2.59 15.22 -6.49
C SER A 166 1.99 15.39 -7.89
N PHE A 167 0.89 14.67 -8.16
CA PHE A 167 0.34 14.52 -9.51
C PHE A 167 -1.01 15.21 -9.69
N GLY A 168 -1.55 15.81 -8.63
CA GLY A 168 -2.77 16.59 -8.62
C GLY A 168 -2.53 18.07 -8.35
N THR A 169 -3.30 18.92 -9.02
CA THR A 169 -3.30 20.37 -8.76
C THR A 169 -4.72 20.83 -8.36
N ALA A 170 -4.92 21.16 -7.09
CA ALA A 170 -6.22 21.58 -6.57
C ALA A 170 -6.10 22.54 -5.39
N ASP A 171 -7.21 23.20 -5.07
CA ASP A 171 -7.40 23.80 -3.75
C ASP A 171 -7.77 22.70 -2.73
N TRP A 172 -6.72 22.06 -2.21
CA TRP A 172 -6.84 20.91 -1.32
C TRP A 172 -7.58 21.21 -0.02
N ILE A 173 -7.59 22.47 0.46
CA ILE A 173 -8.21 22.84 1.74
C ILE A 173 -9.72 22.57 1.72
N HIS A 174 -10.39 22.91 0.60
CA HIS A 174 -11.82 22.66 0.44
C HIS A 174 -12.14 21.18 0.25
N LEU A 175 -11.17 20.38 -0.18
CA LEU A 175 -11.35 18.96 -0.47
C LEU A 175 -10.97 18.05 0.71
N LEU A 176 -10.43 18.57 1.82
CA LEU A 176 -9.93 17.76 2.95
C LEU A 176 -10.89 16.67 3.45
N PRO A 177 -12.22 16.90 3.61
CA PRO A 177 -13.12 15.82 4.04
C PRO A 177 -13.18 14.66 3.05
N PHE A 178 -13.13 14.96 1.74
CA PHE A 178 -13.11 13.96 0.69
C PHE A 178 -11.76 13.28 0.61
N VAL A 179 -10.66 14.02 0.69
CA VAL A 179 -9.31 13.47 0.77
C VAL A 179 -9.20 12.48 1.93
N PHE A 180 -9.71 12.83 3.12
CA PHE A 180 -9.70 11.93 4.27
C PHE A 180 -10.42 10.62 3.95
N LEU A 181 -11.62 10.71 3.38
CA LEU A 181 -12.40 9.55 2.98
C LEU A 181 -11.65 8.70 1.94
N PHE A 182 -11.07 9.31 0.92
CA PHE A 182 -10.34 8.60 -0.11
C PHE A 182 -9.06 7.97 0.39
N LEU A 183 -8.27 8.66 1.22
CA LEU A 183 -7.10 8.08 1.88
C LEU A 183 -7.48 6.88 2.76
N PHE A 184 -8.59 7.00 3.49
CA PHE A 184 -9.11 5.90 4.29
C PHE A 184 -9.49 4.70 3.41
N LEU A 185 -10.30 4.91 2.39
CA LEU A 185 -10.77 3.83 1.50
C LEU A 185 -9.64 3.21 0.66
N ALA A 186 -8.70 4.05 0.20
CA ALA A 186 -7.54 3.67 -0.59
C ALA A 186 -6.65 2.66 0.11
N VAL A 187 -6.58 2.69 1.45
CA VAL A 187 -5.75 1.75 2.21
C VAL A 187 -6.60 0.67 2.87
N TRP A 188 -7.75 1.03 3.42
CA TRP A 188 -8.63 0.11 4.15
C TRP A 188 -9.15 -1.02 3.25
N ILE A 189 -9.50 -0.72 2.00
CA ILE A 189 -10.03 -1.74 1.09
C ILE A 189 -8.90 -2.63 0.55
N PRO A 190 -7.94 -2.14 -0.25
CA PRO A 190 -6.97 -3.01 -0.92
C PRO A 190 -5.90 -3.55 0.03
N CYS A 191 -5.29 -2.73 0.90
CA CYS A 191 -4.15 -3.18 1.71
C CYS A 191 -4.59 -4.14 2.82
N CYS A 192 -5.65 -3.80 3.58
CA CYS A 192 -6.14 -4.71 4.62
C CYS A 192 -6.75 -6.00 4.04
N THR A 193 -7.35 -5.94 2.85
CA THR A 193 -7.83 -7.16 2.17
C THR A 193 -6.67 -7.99 1.65
N SER A 194 -5.62 -7.37 1.09
CA SER A 194 -4.47 -8.10 0.58
C SER A 194 -3.75 -8.87 1.66
N ASP A 195 -3.39 -8.21 2.77
CA ASP A 195 -2.56 -8.79 3.81
C ASP A 195 -3.15 -10.09 4.42
N ILE A 196 -4.47 -10.27 4.32
CA ILE A 196 -5.20 -11.36 4.95
C ILE A 196 -5.86 -12.27 3.93
N VAL A 197 -6.67 -11.70 3.02
CA VAL A 197 -7.48 -12.50 2.09
C VAL A 197 -6.61 -13.07 0.99
N TYR A 198 -5.70 -12.26 0.43
CA TYR A 198 -4.98 -12.63 -0.78
C TYR A 198 -4.10 -13.88 -0.60
N PRO A 199 -3.19 -13.97 0.40
CA PRO A 199 -2.43 -15.19 0.65
C PRO A 199 -3.31 -16.39 0.96
N LEU A 200 -4.37 -16.18 1.75
CA LEU A 200 -5.24 -17.26 2.21
C LEU A 200 -6.02 -17.90 1.06
N LEU A 201 -6.39 -17.15 0.01
CA LEU A 201 -7.05 -17.69 -1.18
C LEU A 201 -6.28 -18.85 -1.82
N PHE A 202 -4.96 -18.88 -1.66
CA PHE A 202 -4.09 -19.91 -2.25
C PHE A 202 -3.69 -21.04 -1.27
N VAL A 203 -4.15 -20.98 -0.01
CA VAL A 203 -3.95 -22.02 1.02
C VAL A 203 -5.17 -22.97 1.09
N LYS A 204 -4.95 -24.26 1.34
CA LYS A 204 -6.02 -25.28 1.46
C LYS A 204 -6.90 -25.06 2.68
N GLU A 205 -8.17 -25.46 2.58
CA GLU A 205 -9.23 -25.19 3.57
C GLU A 205 -8.95 -25.80 4.96
N GLU A 206 -8.37 -27.00 5.03
CA GLU A 206 -7.96 -27.67 6.27
C GLU A 206 -6.94 -26.84 7.09
N MET A 207 -6.00 -26.17 6.40
CA MET A 207 -4.99 -25.31 7.03
C MET A 207 -5.52 -23.92 7.38
N ARG A 208 -6.62 -23.48 6.73
CA ARG A 208 -7.33 -22.25 7.11
C ARG A 208 -8.09 -22.43 8.43
N ALA A 209 -8.57 -23.63 8.73
CA ALA A 209 -9.32 -23.93 9.96
C ALA A 209 -8.43 -24.00 11.22
N SER A 210 -7.13 -24.24 11.06
CA SER A 210 -6.15 -24.25 12.16
C SER A 210 -5.58 -22.87 12.52
N LEU A 211 -6.10 -21.78 11.93
CA LEU A 211 -5.60 -20.43 12.16
C LEU A 211 -6.05 -19.92 13.55
N PRO A 212 -5.13 -19.60 14.48
CA PRO A 212 -5.51 -18.94 15.72
C PRO A 212 -6.01 -17.51 15.41
N ASP A 213 -7.06 -17.08 16.13
CA ASP A 213 -7.69 -15.75 15.94
C ASP A 213 -6.74 -14.58 16.27
N ASN A 214 -5.60 -14.84 16.92
CA ASN A 214 -4.68 -13.82 17.46
C ASN A 214 -3.36 -13.65 16.68
N ASP A 215 -3.16 -14.30 15.53
CA ASP A 215 -1.89 -14.20 14.77
C ASP A 215 -1.82 -12.97 13.83
N TYR A 216 -2.79 -12.07 13.94
CA TYR A 216 -2.91 -10.82 13.18
C TYR A 216 -3.03 -9.62 14.14
#